data_AF-A0A4S0V8Z7-F1
#
_entry.id   AF-A0A4S0V8Z7-F1
#
_cell.length_a   1.000
_cell.length_b   1.000
_cell.length_c   1.000
_cell.angle_alpha   90.00
_cell.angle_beta   90.00
_cell.angle_gamma   90.00
#
_symmetry.space_group_name_H-M   'P 1'
#
loop_
_entity.id
_entity.type
_entity.pdbx_description
1 polymer ?
#
loop_
_entity_poly.entity_id
_entity_poly.type
_entity_poly.pdbx_seq_one_letter_code
_entity_poly.pdbx_strand_id
1 'polypeptide(L)'
;MRSFYINLAVSVDRREWFDAQASRLGLDIERFEAVSNTSIADSVAVQFNVSKETIACFFSHRAIWNEIANGPDRFAAIFEDDAHLSDDLPAFLNDVSWIPADADIVHLEKLGKRFVGIDAGQKALGRKLYQAISGFAG
;
A
#
# COMPACT_ATOMS: atom_id res chain seq x y z
N MET A 1 13.70 -1.82 0.21
CA MET A 1 12.84 -2.44 1.24
C MET A 1 12.06 -3.59 0.60
N ARG A 2 11.57 -4.57 1.37
CA ARG A 2 10.60 -5.55 0.82
C ARG A 2 9.36 -4.82 0.34
N SER A 3 8.78 -5.30 -0.75
CA SER A 3 7.63 -4.68 -1.40
C SER A 3 6.64 -5.76 -1.79
N PHE A 4 5.36 -5.50 -1.57
CA PHE A 4 4.28 -6.44 -1.87
C PHE A 4 3.19 -5.78 -2.70
N TYR A 5 2.51 -6.56 -3.52
CA TYR A 5 1.22 -6.14 -4.08
C TYR A 5 0.13 -7.18 -3.80
N ILE A 6 -1.06 -6.68 -3.45
CA ILE A 6 -2.22 -7.51 -3.12
C ILE A 6 -2.98 -7.82 -4.40
N ASN A 7 -3.21 -9.09 -4.67
CA ASN A 7 -3.93 -9.54 -5.86
C ASN A 7 -4.74 -10.81 -5.60
N LEU A 8 -6.01 -10.82 -6.01
CA LEU A 8 -6.85 -12.03 -5.96
C LEU A 8 -6.29 -13.09 -6.90
N ALA A 9 -6.26 -14.36 -6.46
CA ALA A 9 -5.80 -15.48 -7.29
C ALA A 9 -6.51 -15.60 -8.65
N VAL A 10 -7.79 -15.20 -8.71
CA VAL A 10 -8.61 -15.22 -9.92
C VAL A 10 -8.35 -14.05 -10.87
N SER A 11 -7.71 -12.97 -10.40
CA SER A 11 -7.49 -11.73 -11.15
C SER A 11 -6.18 -11.76 -11.92
N VAL A 12 -6.07 -12.70 -12.86
CA VAL A 12 -4.85 -12.95 -13.67
C VAL A 12 -4.47 -11.74 -14.53
N ASP A 13 -5.42 -11.10 -15.20
CA ASP A 13 -5.13 -9.95 -16.06
C ASP A 13 -4.53 -8.76 -15.28
N ARG A 14 -5.03 -8.52 -14.05
CA ARG A 14 -4.50 -7.47 -13.16
C ARG A 14 -3.11 -7.81 -12.65
N ARG A 15 -2.86 -9.09 -12.34
CA ARG A 15 -1.53 -9.60 -11.99
C ARG A 15 -0.53 -9.33 -13.12
N GLU A 16 -0.85 -9.78 -14.34
CA GLU A 16 0.03 -9.60 -15.50
C GLU A 16 0.30 -8.11 -15.79
N TRP A 17 -0.72 -7.26 -15.64
CA TRP A 17 -0.57 -5.82 -15.80
C TRP A 17 0.35 -5.20 -14.74
N PHE A 18 0.20 -5.58 -13.47
CA PHE A 18 1.06 -5.10 -12.39
C PHE A 18 2.51 -5.60 -12.57
N ASP A 19 2.69 -6.89 -12.84
CA ASP A 19 4.00 -7.52 -13.05
C ASP A 19 4.76 -6.87 -14.21
N ALA A 20 4.06 -6.51 -15.30
CA ALA A 20 4.67 -5.80 -16.42
C ALA A 20 5.18 -4.41 -16.03
N GLN A 21 4.44 -3.67 -15.18
CA GLN A 21 4.89 -2.38 -14.67
C GLN A 21 6.10 -2.52 -13.75
N ALA A 22 6.08 -3.48 -12.81
CA ALA A 22 7.19 -3.73 -11.90
C ALA A 22 8.46 -4.13 -12.66
N SER A 23 8.32 -5.03 -13.64
CA SER A 23 9.42 -5.47 -14.52
C SER A 23 10.01 -4.33 -15.33
N ARG A 24 9.16 -3.45 -15.89
CA ARG A 24 9.60 -2.24 -16.63
C ARG A 24 10.45 -1.31 -15.76
N LEU A 25 10.18 -1.25 -14.45
CA LEU A 25 10.90 -0.43 -13.48
C LEU A 25 12.09 -1.16 -12.84
N GLY A 26 12.32 -2.43 -13.17
CA GLY A 26 13.35 -3.26 -12.54
C GLY A 26 13.10 -3.48 -11.04
N LEU A 27 11.82 -3.50 -10.63
CA LEU A 27 11.40 -3.70 -9.25
C LEU A 27 11.00 -5.15 -9.02
N ASP A 28 11.50 -5.73 -7.92
CA ASP A 28 11.02 -6.99 -7.38
C ASP A 28 9.94 -6.69 -6.33
N ILE A 29 8.69 -6.95 -6.68
CA ILE A 29 7.53 -6.74 -5.82
C ILE A 29 6.80 -8.08 -5.69
N GLU A 30 6.75 -8.59 -4.47
CA GLU A 30 6.19 -9.91 -4.15
C GLU A 30 4.67 -9.89 -4.25
N ARG A 31 4.08 -10.85 -4.98
CA ARG A 31 2.63 -11.02 -5.00
C ARG A 31 2.16 -11.59 -3.66
N PHE A 32 1.29 -10.87 -2.99
CA PHE A 32 0.52 -11.36 -1.86
C PHE A 32 -0.89 -11.78 -2.32
N GLU A 33 -1.29 -13.02 -2.01
CA GLU A 33 -2.62 -13.49 -2.36
C GLU A 33 -3.69 -12.82 -1.49
N ALA A 34 -4.55 -12.04 -2.15
CA ALA A 34 -5.61 -11.32 -1.47
C ALA A 34 -6.66 -12.26 -0.85
N VAL A 35 -7.16 -11.89 0.32
CA VAL A 35 -8.32 -12.52 0.93
C VAL A 35 -9.53 -12.30 0.01
N SER A 36 -10.23 -13.38 -0.33
CA SER A 36 -11.43 -13.31 -1.15
C SER A 36 -12.64 -12.84 -0.33
N ASN A 37 -13.46 -11.95 -0.89
CA ASN A 37 -14.75 -11.55 -0.29
C ASN A 37 -15.67 -12.74 0.01
N THR A 38 -15.55 -13.84 -0.75
CA THR A 38 -16.34 -15.07 -0.55
C THR A 38 -16.02 -15.78 0.76
N SER A 39 -14.85 -15.52 1.35
CA SER A 39 -14.44 -16.03 2.66
C SER A 39 -15.00 -15.21 3.83
N ILE A 40 -15.60 -14.04 3.55
CA ILE A 40 -16.14 -13.15 4.57
C ILE A 40 -17.61 -13.50 4.84
N ALA A 41 -17.94 -13.77 6.11
CA ALA A 41 -19.31 -14.01 6.53
C ALA A 41 -20.17 -12.72 6.45
N ASP A 42 -21.43 -12.84 6.04
CA ASP A 42 -22.36 -11.69 5.96
C ASP A 42 -22.54 -10.98 7.31
N SER A 43 -22.51 -11.72 8.41
CA SER A 43 -22.62 -11.17 9.76
C SER A 43 -21.53 -10.14 10.08
N VAL A 44 -20.31 -10.32 9.55
CA VAL A 44 -19.20 -9.37 9.74
C VAL A 44 -19.46 -8.09 8.95
N ALA A 45 -19.86 -8.22 7.69
CA ALA A 45 -20.23 -7.08 6.84
C ALA A 45 -21.37 -6.26 7.45
N VAL A 46 -22.41 -6.93 7.96
CA VAL A 46 -23.53 -6.29 8.66
C VAL A 46 -23.09 -5.62 9.95
N GLN A 47 -22.27 -6.28 10.77
CA GLN A 47 -21.80 -5.73 12.05
C GLN A 47 -21.04 -4.40 11.88
N PHE A 48 -20.18 -4.32 10.86
CA PHE A 48 -19.37 -3.13 10.60
C PHE A 48 -20.00 -2.16 9.60
N ASN A 49 -21.17 -2.51 9.04
CA ASN A 49 -21.86 -1.74 8.01
C ASN A 49 -20.95 -1.34 6.83
N VAL A 50 -20.16 -2.30 6.34
CA VAL A 50 -19.25 -2.15 5.20
C VAL A 50 -19.35 -3.39 4.31
N SER A 51 -18.94 -3.29 3.04
CA SER A 51 -19.03 -4.42 2.13
C SER A 51 -18.01 -5.53 2.49
N LYS A 52 -18.27 -6.75 2.00
CA LYS A 52 -17.31 -7.86 2.15
C LYS A 52 -16.00 -7.58 1.44
N GLU A 53 -16.04 -6.87 0.32
CA GLU A 53 -14.88 -6.42 -0.43
C GLU A 53 -13.99 -5.51 0.43
N THR A 54 -14.58 -4.54 1.12
CA THR A 54 -13.84 -3.64 2.03
C THR A 54 -13.19 -4.42 3.17
N ILE A 55 -13.92 -5.37 3.78
CA ILE A 55 -13.38 -6.21 4.85
C ILE A 55 -12.24 -7.09 4.34
N ALA A 56 -12.42 -7.71 3.17
CA ALA A 56 -11.43 -8.60 2.57
C ALA A 56 -10.14 -7.85 2.18
N CYS A 57 -10.28 -6.64 1.62
CA CYS A 57 -9.15 -5.73 1.39
C CYS A 57 -8.43 -5.42 2.70
N PHE A 58 -9.15 -4.97 3.73
CA PHE A 58 -8.57 -4.70 5.04
C PHE A 58 -7.85 -5.92 5.65
N PHE A 59 -8.42 -7.12 5.54
CA PHE A 59 -7.79 -8.36 6.02
C PHE A 59 -6.54 -8.73 5.23
N SER A 60 -6.50 -8.45 3.93
CA SER A 60 -5.30 -8.66 3.10
C SER A 60 -4.16 -7.76 3.57
N HIS A 61 -4.42 -6.45 3.73
CA HIS A 61 -3.44 -5.50 4.29
C HIS A 61 -2.99 -5.90 5.68
N ARG A 62 -3.94 -6.23 6.56
CA ARG A 62 -3.65 -6.63 7.94
C ARG A 62 -2.78 -7.89 8.00
N ALA A 63 -2.96 -8.84 7.10
CA ALA A 63 -2.11 -10.03 7.04
C ALA A 63 -0.65 -9.66 6.75
N ILE A 64 -0.41 -8.76 5.78
CA ILE A 64 0.93 -8.26 5.45
C ILE A 64 1.50 -7.42 6.62
N TRP A 65 0.69 -6.56 7.25
CA TRP A 65 1.14 -5.79 8.43
C TRP A 65 1.59 -6.71 9.55
N ASN A 66 0.86 -7.80 9.81
CA ASN A 66 1.27 -8.78 10.80
C ASN A 66 2.59 -9.46 10.41
N GLU A 67 2.80 -9.77 9.13
CA GLU A 67 4.08 -10.33 8.67
C GLU A 67 5.24 -9.35 8.92
N ILE A 68 5.08 -8.08 8.52
CA ILE A 68 6.10 -7.04 8.69
C ILE A 68 6.40 -6.81 10.17
N ALA A 69 5.36 -6.66 11.00
CA ALA A 69 5.50 -6.37 12.43
C ALA A 69 6.19 -7.52 13.21
N ASN A 70 6.04 -8.77 12.74
CA ASN A 70 6.74 -9.93 13.31
C ASN A 70 8.04 -10.28 12.56
N GLY A 71 8.36 -9.54 11.51
CA GLY A 71 9.52 -9.75 10.65
C GLY A 71 10.73 -8.88 11.06
N PRO A 72 11.87 -9.06 10.37
CA PRO A 72 13.08 -8.26 10.60
C PRO A 72 13.07 -6.92 9.86
N ASP A 73 12.15 -6.73 8.92
CA ASP A 73 12.09 -5.53 8.07
C ASP A 73 11.61 -4.31 8.87
N ARG A 74 12.40 -3.24 8.89
CA ARG A 74 11.99 -1.97 9.51
C ARG A 74 10.82 -1.31 8.78
N PHE A 75 10.79 -1.44 7.46
CA PHE A 75 9.74 -0.91 6.59
C PHE A 75 9.51 -1.87 5.44
N ALA A 76 8.28 -1.91 4.94
CA ALA A 76 7.94 -2.52 3.67
C ALA A 76 6.90 -1.67 2.93
N ALA A 77 6.87 -1.78 1.61
CA ALA A 77 5.87 -1.14 0.78
C ALA A 77 4.75 -2.13 0.41
N ILE A 78 3.51 -1.65 0.40
CA ILE A 78 2.32 -2.45 0.07
C ILE A 78 1.54 -1.70 -1.00
N PHE A 79 1.18 -2.39 -2.08
CA PHE A 79 0.44 -1.86 -3.22
C PHE A 79 -0.83 -2.69 -3.46
N GLU A 80 -1.82 -2.09 -4.10
CA GLU A 80 -2.94 -2.81 -4.73
C GLU A 80 -2.58 -3.14 -6.19
N ASP A 81 -3.17 -4.19 -6.75
CA ASP A 81 -2.95 -4.63 -8.13
C ASP A 81 -3.55 -3.71 -9.21
N ASP A 82 -4.25 -2.64 -8.84
CA ASP A 82 -4.61 -1.53 -9.74
C ASP A 82 -3.71 -0.28 -9.58
N ALA A 83 -2.66 -0.34 -8.77
CA ALA A 83 -1.75 0.79 -8.63
C ALA A 83 -0.97 1.04 -9.94
N HIS A 84 -0.95 2.31 -10.36
CA HIS A 84 -0.08 2.77 -11.43
C HIS A 84 1.30 3.13 -10.88
N LEU A 85 2.35 2.44 -11.33
CA LEU A 85 3.70 2.64 -10.81
C LEU A 85 4.44 3.77 -11.54
N SER A 86 4.86 4.79 -10.78
CA SER A 86 5.65 5.92 -11.30
C SER A 86 7.09 5.51 -11.60
N ASP A 87 7.70 6.15 -12.60
CA ASP A 87 9.12 5.97 -12.94
C ASP A 87 10.08 6.36 -11.81
N ASP A 88 9.61 7.17 -10.86
CA ASP A 88 10.39 7.56 -9.68
C ASP A 88 10.28 6.57 -8.52
N LEU A 89 9.36 5.59 -8.59
CA LEU A 89 9.13 4.62 -7.50
C LEU A 89 10.40 3.87 -7.06
N PRO A 90 11.31 3.43 -7.96
CA PRO A 90 12.56 2.80 -7.53
C PRO A 90 13.41 3.64 -6.58
N ALA A 91 13.41 4.97 -6.75
CA ALA A 91 14.17 5.85 -5.86
C ALA A 91 13.59 5.88 -4.44
N PHE A 92 12.27 5.70 -4.29
CA PHE A 92 11.60 5.62 -2.98
C PHE A 92 11.75 4.25 -2.31
N LEU A 93 11.82 3.15 -3.08
CA LEU A 93 11.87 1.80 -2.52
C LEU A 93 13.30 1.33 -2.19
N ASN A 94 14.30 1.84 -2.92
CA ASN A 94 15.70 1.45 -2.74
C ASN A 94 16.44 2.19 -1.62
N ASP A 95 15.91 3.35 -1.21
CA ASP A 95 16.45 4.13 -0.10
C ASP A 95 15.34 4.40 0.92
N VAL A 96 15.57 4.06 2.19
CA VAL A 96 14.61 4.29 3.28
C VAL A 96 14.96 5.53 4.11
N SER A 97 16.08 6.19 3.80
CA SER A 97 16.59 7.35 4.56
C SER A 97 15.68 8.58 4.49
N TRP A 98 14.81 8.64 3.48
CA TRP A 98 13.83 9.72 3.31
C TRP A 98 12.62 9.58 4.22
N ILE A 99 12.37 8.39 4.78
CA ILE A 99 11.23 8.13 5.66
C ILE A 99 11.45 8.86 6.99
N PRO A 100 10.53 9.72 7.44
CA PRO A 100 10.65 10.40 8.73
C PRO A 100 10.80 9.38 9.88
N ALA A 101 11.68 9.67 10.83
CA ALA A 101 12.02 8.73 11.90
C ALA A 101 10.83 8.41 12.83
N ASP A 102 9.84 9.30 12.90
CA ASP A 102 8.60 9.20 13.68
C ASP A 102 7.39 8.74 12.84
N ALA A 103 7.58 8.36 11.57
CA ALA A 103 6.51 7.86 10.74
C ALA A 103 6.33 6.34 10.90
N ASP A 104 5.17 5.93 11.39
CA ASP A 104 4.75 4.51 11.39
C ASP A 104 4.22 4.07 10.02
N ILE A 105 3.55 5.00 9.30
CA ILE A 105 2.93 4.76 7.99
C ILE A 105 3.25 5.93 7.07
N VAL A 106 3.60 5.62 5.82
CA VAL A 106 3.74 6.62 4.75
C VAL A 106 2.83 6.25 3.57
N HIS A 107 2.01 7.19 3.14
CA HIS A 107 1.23 7.07 1.91
C HIS A 107 2.09 7.52 0.72
N LEU A 108 2.37 6.59 -0.20
CA LEU A 108 3.11 6.86 -1.44
C LEU A 108 2.22 7.30 -2.60
N GLU A 109 0.90 7.27 -2.42
CA GLU A 109 -0.07 7.58 -3.46
C GLU A 109 -0.30 9.09 -3.65
N LYS A 110 -0.81 9.46 -4.82
CA LYS A 110 -1.32 10.80 -5.04
C LYS A 110 -2.73 10.91 -4.43
N LEU A 111 -2.83 11.52 -3.25
CA LEU A 111 -4.09 11.78 -2.56
C LEU A 111 -4.93 12.83 -3.31
N GLY A 112 -5.82 12.36 -4.19
CA GLY A 112 -6.87 13.15 -4.85
C GLY A 112 -6.42 14.47 -5.49
N LYS A 113 -7.37 15.39 -5.68
CA LYS A 113 -7.07 16.77 -6.14
C LYS A 113 -6.70 17.72 -5.00
N ARG A 114 -7.03 17.34 -3.76
CA ARG A 114 -6.83 18.13 -2.55
C ARG A 114 -6.40 17.20 -1.43
N PHE A 115 -5.17 17.42 -0.97
CA PHE A 115 -4.67 16.85 0.26
C PHE A 115 -4.45 17.99 1.24
N VAL A 116 -4.93 17.82 2.47
CA VAL A 116 -4.69 18.77 3.56
C VAL A 116 -3.82 18.06 4.59
N GLY A 117 -2.66 18.63 4.85
CA GLY A 117 -1.73 18.13 5.85
C GLY A 117 -0.83 19.25 6.34
N ILE A 118 -0.09 18.95 7.41
CA ILE A 118 0.87 19.88 7.99
C ILE A 118 2.20 19.67 7.25
N ASP A 119 2.81 20.72 6.71
CA ASP A 119 4.13 20.62 6.07
C ASP A 119 5.14 20.12 7.10
N ALA A 120 5.78 18.98 6.83
CA ALA A 120 6.72 18.36 7.76
C ALA A 120 8.09 19.07 7.77
N GLY A 121 8.29 20.09 6.92
CA GLY A 121 9.57 20.79 6.76
C GLY A 121 10.65 19.93 6.10
N GLN A 122 10.28 18.75 5.60
CA GLN A 122 11.17 17.76 5.00
C GLN A 122 10.83 17.56 3.51
N LYS A 123 11.83 17.08 2.76
CA LYS A 123 11.65 16.70 1.36
C LYS A 123 12.25 15.33 1.09
N ALA A 124 11.53 14.53 0.33
CA ALA A 124 12.01 13.28 -0.23
C ALA A 124 12.06 13.42 -1.75
N LEU A 125 13.24 13.24 -2.36
CA LEU A 125 13.41 13.29 -3.82
C LEU A 125 12.78 14.54 -4.47
N GLY A 126 13.01 15.71 -3.86
CA GLY A 126 12.47 16.99 -4.32
C GLY A 126 11.00 17.26 -3.98
N ARG A 127 10.27 16.27 -3.43
CA ARG A 127 8.85 16.38 -3.05
C ARG A 127 8.72 16.72 -1.57
N LYS A 128 7.78 17.61 -1.24
CA LYS A 128 7.47 17.94 0.16
C LYS A 128 6.78 16.77 0.84
N LEU A 129 7.18 16.50 2.07
CA LEU A 129 6.45 15.59 2.95
C LEU A 129 5.45 16.37 3.79
N TYR A 130 4.30 15.77 4.01
CA TYR A 130 3.25 16.34 4.84
C TYR A 130 2.76 15.29 5.82
N GLN A 131 2.54 15.70 7.06
CA GLN A 131 1.85 14.89 8.05
C GLN A 131 0.34 14.96 7.78
N ALA A 132 -0.28 13.80 7.57
CA ALA A 132 -1.72 13.72 7.44
C ALA A 132 -2.40 14.12 8.76
N ILE A 133 -3.45 14.94 8.65
CA ILE A 133 -4.32 15.26 9.80
C ILE A 133 -5.53 14.32 9.79
N SER A 134 -5.89 13.78 10.95
CA SER A 134 -7.01 12.85 11.10
C SER A 134 -8.30 13.46 10.54
N GLY A 135 -8.94 12.77 9.59
CA GLY A 135 -10.13 13.25 8.86
C GLY A 135 -10.01 13.25 7.34
N PHE A 136 -8.81 12.99 6.80
CA PHE A 136 -8.53 12.89 5.35
C PHE A 136 -7.94 11.55 4.90
N ALA A 137 -7.76 10.59 5.82
CA ALA A 137 -7.55 9.20 5.44
C ALA A 137 -8.93 8.68 4.99
N GLY A 138 -9.07 8.48 3.67
CA GLY A 138 -10.27 7.91 3.05
C GLY A 138 -10.51 6.46 3.49
#